data_AF-A0A9Q0AT68-F1
#
_entry.id   AF-A0A9Q0AT68-F1
#
_cell.length_a   1.000
_cell.length_b   1.000
_cell.length_c   1.000
_cell.angle_alpha   90.00
_cell.angle_beta   90.00
_cell.angle_gamma   90.00
#
_symmetry.space_group_name_H-M   'P 1'
#
loop_
_entity.id
_entity.type
_entity.pdbx_description
1 polymer ?
#
loop_
_entity_poly.entity_id
_entity_poly.type
_entity_poly.pdbx_seq_one_letter_code
_entity_poly.pdbx_strand_id
1 'polypeptide(L)'
;MSTSTFFRTAIQSASRHRILRPSSHLSAVRQFHATSPKMTVHNLQTAEAFKAAIKDNKVVLLDCFATWCGPCKAIAPLLANHSNDEKYKDVFFAKIDVDELPDISQELGIRAMPTFMLFKDGEKADELVGANPNALVGLIEKGL
;
A
#
# COMPACT_ATOMS: atom_id res chain seq x y z
N MET A 1 20.56 -76.59 18.83
CA MET A 1 21.57 -77.46 18.17
C MET A 1 21.73 -77.01 16.74
N SER A 2 22.98 -76.87 16.29
CA SER A 2 23.46 -76.82 14.90
C SER A 2 23.05 -75.63 14.01
N THR A 3 23.92 -74.63 13.80
CA THR A 3 25.14 -74.58 12.94
C THR A 3 24.86 -74.33 11.46
N SER A 4 25.39 -73.20 11.00
CA SER A 4 26.17 -73.02 9.76
C SER A 4 25.47 -73.24 8.41
N THR A 5 25.52 -72.25 7.52
CA THR A 5 26.56 -72.16 6.47
C THR A 5 26.17 -71.10 5.43
N PHE A 6 27.15 -70.24 5.13
CA PHE A 6 27.43 -69.48 3.92
C PHE A 6 26.52 -69.68 2.69
N PHE A 7 26.33 -68.64 1.87
CA PHE A 7 26.83 -68.65 0.48
C PHE A 7 26.75 -67.27 -0.20
N ARG A 8 27.93 -66.82 -0.62
CA ARG A 8 28.28 -66.15 -1.89
C ARG A 8 27.67 -64.78 -2.23
N THR A 9 28.52 -63.80 -1.97
CA THR A 9 28.76 -62.56 -2.70
C THR A 9 28.67 -62.72 -4.23
N ALA A 10 27.86 -61.88 -4.87
CA ALA A 10 27.97 -61.58 -6.30
C ALA A 10 28.38 -60.11 -6.44
N ILE A 11 29.63 -59.88 -6.82
CA ILE A 11 30.16 -58.59 -7.26
C ILE A 11 29.97 -58.56 -8.78
N GLN A 12 29.22 -57.58 -9.28
CA GLN A 12 29.18 -57.22 -10.70
C GLN A 12 29.20 -55.69 -10.76
N SER A 13 30.37 -55.12 -11.02
CA SER A 13 30.80 -54.64 -12.34
C SER A 13 29.92 -53.51 -12.88
N ALA A 14 30.48 -52.30 -12.99
CA ALA A 14 30.48 -51.55 -14.24
C ALA A 14 31.12 -50.16 -14.05
N SER A 15 32.33 -50.05 -14.56
CA SER A 15 32.86 -48.95 -15.37
C SER A 15 32.21 -47.55 -15.26
N ARG A 16 32.96 -46.69 -14.57
CA ARG A 16 33.30 -45.30 -14.96
C ARG A 16 32.63 -44.83 -16.25
N HIS A 17 31.56 -44.06 -16.13
CA HIS A 17 31.12 -43.15 -17.18
C HIS A 17 31.16 -41.72 -16.65
N ARG A 18 31.96 -40.93 -17.36
CA ARG A 18 32.24 -39.52 -17.20
C ARG A 18 30.92 -38.74 -17.16
N ILE A 19 30.57 -38.18 -15.99
CA ILE A 19 29.45 -37.24 -15.87
C ILE A 19 29.87 -35.94 -16.56
N LEU A 20 29.46 -35.78 -17.82
CA LEU A 20 29.32 -34.46 -18.43
C LEU A 20 27.84 -34.09 -18.33
N ARG A 21 27.49 -33.20 -17.40
CA ARG A 21 26.17 -32.57 -17.37
C ARG A 21 26.15 -31.48 -18.46
N PRO A 22 25.28 -31.58 -19.48
CA PRO A 22 25.01 -30.46 -20.36
C PRO A 22 24.24 -29.38 -19.59
N SER A 23 24.67 -28.13 -19.78
CA SER A 23 23.88 -26.94 -19.45
C SER A 23 22.57 -26.92 -20.24
N SER A 24 21.63 -26.14 -19.70
CA SER A 24 20.34 -25.72 -20.28
C SER A 24 19.21 -26.75 -20.15
N HIS A 25 18.27 -26.45 -19.24
CA HIS A 25 16.86 -26.35 -19.56
C HIS A 25 16.19 -25.43 -18.54
N LEU A 26 15.95 -24.20 -18.99
CA LEU A 26 15.13 -23.18 -18.33
C LEU A 26 13.76 -23.77 -18.04
N SER A 27 13.39 -23.88 -16.76
CA SER A 27 12.00 -24.09 -16.34
C SER A 27 11.56 -22.88 -15.53
N ALA A 28 10.61 -22.16 -16.12
CA ALA A 28 9.95 -20.99 -15.59
C ALA A 28 9.24 -21.31 -14.27
N VAL A 29 9.57 -20.60 -13.18
CA VAL A 29 8.68 -20.48 -12.03
C VAL A 29 8.83 -19.08 -11.42
N ARG A 30 7.73 -18.33 -11.53
CA ARG A 30 7.35 -17.10 -10.82
C ARG A 30 8.36 -15.95 -10.92
N GLN A 31 8.20 -15.18 -12.00
CA GLN A 31 8.52 -13.77 -11.97
C GLN A 31 7.69 -13.15 -10.83
N PHE A 32 8.28 -12.98 -9.66
CA PHE A 32 7.77 -12.03 -8.68
C PHE A 32 7.97 -10.66 -9.33
N HIS A 33 7.00 -10.23 -10.14
CA HIS A 33 6.82 -8.81 -10.36
C HIS A 33 6.46 -8.26 -9.00
N ALA A 34 7.47 -7.80 -8.26
CA ALA A 34 7.27 -6.85 -7.20
C ALA A 34 6.76 -5.57 -7.87
N THR A 35 5.47 -5.53 -8.21
CA THR A 35 4.78 -4.26 -8.31
C THR A 35 4.78 -3.71 -6.89
N SER A 36 5.73 -2.83 -6.61
CA SER A 36 5.73 -2.02 -5.40
C SER A 36 4.31 -1.49 -5.20
N PRO A 37 3.69 -1.61 -4.00
CA PRO A 37 2.44 -0.93 -3.75
C PRO A 37 2.73 0.56 -3.96
N LYS A 38 2.09 1.13 -4.98
CA LYS A 38 2.30 2.50 -5.39
C LYS A 38 1.60 3.36 -4.33
N MET A 39 2.30 3.67 -3.24
CA MET A 39 1.80 4.59 -2.21
C MET A 39 1.42 5.93 -2.88
N THR A 40 0.12 6.11 -3.16
CA THR A 40 -0.46 7.25 -3.93
C THR A 40 -1.02 8.36 -3.04
N VAL A 41 -0.88 8.27 -1.71
CA VAL A 41 -1.28 9.37 -0.84
C VAL A 41 -0.22 10.47 -0.91
N HIS A 42 -0.54 11.55 -1.63
CA HIS A 42 0.37 12.65 -1.90
C HIS A 42 0.56 13.53 -0.65
N ASN A 43 1.80 13.69 -0.18
CA ASN A 43 2.12 14.61 0.91
C ASN A 43 2.23 16.04 0.37
N LEU A 44 1.30 16.91 0.74
CA LEU A 44 1.31 18.31 0.33
C LEU A 44 1.93 19.14 1.44
N GLN A 45 3.08 19.78 1.14
CA GLN A 45 3.87 20.52 2.13
C GLN A 45 3.79 22.04 1.96
N THR A 46 3.08 22.53 0.93
CA THR A 46 2.92 23.97 0.69
C THR A 46 1.46 24.30 0.38
N ALA A 47 1.08 25.56 0.65
CA ALA A 47 -0.25 26.07 0.38
C ALA A 47 -0.59 26.04 -1.12
N GLU A 48 0.40 26.26 -1.98
CA GLU A 48 0.23 26.23 -3.44
C GLU A 48 -0.06 24.81 -3.92
N ALA A 49 0.65 23.80 -3.38
CA ALA A 49 0.42 22.40 -3.71
C ALA A 49 -0.97 21.94 -3.27
N PHE A 50 -1.43 22.39 -2.10
CA PHE A 50 -2.80 22.19 -1.62
C PHE A 50 -3.84 22.78 -2.57
N LYS A 51 -3.69 24.06 -2.94
CA LYS A 51 -4.61 24.75 -3.85
C LYS A 51 -4.62 24.12 -5.25
N ALA A 52 -3.44 23.74 -5.76
CA ALA A 52 -3.32 23.04 -7.03
C ALA A 52 -4.00 21.68 -6.99
N ALA A 53 -3.81 20.89 -5.93
CA ALA A 53 -4.45 19.59 -5.78
C ALA A 53 -5.98 19.68 -5.84
N ILE A 54 -6.57 20.65 -5.14
CA ILE A 54 -8.03 20.88 -5.13
C ILE A 54 -8.55 21.37 -6.49
N LYS A 55 -7.76 22.18 -7.20
CA LYS A 55 -8.16 22.76 -8.50
C LYS A 55 -8.02 21.77 -9.66
N ASP A 56 -6.93 21.02 -9.67
CA ASP A 56 -6.53 20.18 -10.81
C ASP A 56 -7.21 18.82 -10.79
N ASN A 57 -7.77 18.41 -9.65
CA ASN A 57 -8.47 17.14 -9.49
C ASN A 57 -9.95 17.38 -9.19
N LYS A 58 -10.80 16.61 -9.86
CA LYS A 58 -12.26 16.70 -9.68
C LYS A 58 -12.69 16.30 -8.26
N VAL A 59 -12.07 15.26 -7.71
CA VAL A 59 -12.38 14.71 -6.39
C VAL A 59 -11.09 14.58 -5.62
N VAL A 60 -11.02 15.21 -4.45
CA VAL A 60 -9.86 15.13 -3.56
C VAL A 60 -10.31 14.65 -2.19
N LEU A 61 -9.63 13.62 -1.68
CA LEU A 61 -9.73 13.23 -0.29
C LEU A 61 -8.46 13.67 0.44
N LEU A 62 -8.60 14.60 1.38
CA LEU A 62 -7.52 15.17 2.17
C LEU A 62 -7.49 14.57 3.57
N ASP A 63 -6.37 13.99 3.98
CA ASP A 63 -6.07 13.59 5.36
C ASP A 63 -5.28 14.69 6.09
N CYS A 64 -5.92 15.36 7.04
CA CYS A 64 -5.26 16.33 7.92
C CYS A 64 -4.71 15.59 9.14
N PHE A 65 -3.40 15.38 9.18
CA PHE A 65 -2.71 14.56 10.17
C PHE A 65 -1.68 15.37 10.96
N ALA A 66 -1.09 14.74 11.99
CA ALA A 66 0.09 15.24 12.68
C ALA A 66 1.05 14.07 12.97
N THR A 67 2.37 14.32 12.99
CA THR A 67 3.38 13.27 13.24
C THR A 67 3.26 12.58 14.60
N TRP A 68 2.75 13.28 15.60
CA TRP A 68 2.54 12.79 16.97
C TRP A 68 1.16 12.14 17.17
N CYS A 69 0.28 12.16 16.17
CA CYS A 69 -1.06 11.60 16.23
C CYS A 69 -1.03 10.05 16.11
N GLY A 70 -1.30 9.36 17.22
CA GLY A 70 -1.43 7.89 17.26
C GLY A 70 -2.52 7.34 16.32
N PRO A 71 -3.78 7.84 16.41
CA PRO A 71 -4.86 7.38 15.54
C PRO A 71 -4.60 7.56 14.05
N CYS A 72 -3.88 8.62 13.66
CA CYS A 72 -3.48 8.88 12.28
C CYS A 72 -2.58 7.75 11.74
N LYS A 73 -1.60 7.31 12.55
CA LYS A 73 -0.71 6.19 12.19
C LYS A 73 -1.48 4.87 12.02
N ALA A 74 -2.53 4.66 12.80
CA ALA A 74 -3.34 3.45 12.73
C ALA A 74 -4.18 3.37 11.44
N ILE A 75 -4.73 4.50 10.97
CA ILE A 75 -5.61 4.53 9.80
C ILE A 75 -4.87 4.76 8.47
N ALA A 76 -3.65 5.32 8.50
CA ALA A 76 -2.87 5.59 7.29
C ALA A 76 -2.67 4.37 6.36
N PRO A 77 -2.42 3.13 6.84
CA PRO A 77 -2.32 1.96 5.96
C PRO A 77 -3.64 1.64 5.25
N LEU A 78 -4.78 1.87 5.90
CA LEU A 78 -6.10 1.67 5.30
C LEU A 78 -6.33 2.69 4.17
N LEU A 79 -5.99 3.96 4.41
CA LEU A 79 -6.07 5.01 3.41
C LEU A 79 -5.18 4.69 2.19
N ALA A 80 -3.96 4.22 2.42
CA ALA A 80 -3.05 3.80 1.36
C ALA A 80 -3.57 2.59 0.57
N ASN A 81 -4.27 1.64 1.22
CA ASN A 81 -4.91 0.54 0.52
C ASN A 81 -6.03 1.03 -0.41
N HIS A 82 -6.87 1.97 0.06
CA HIS A 82 -7.90 2.57 -0.77
C HIS A 82 -7.33 3.41 -1.92
N SER A 83 -6.22 4.11 -1.71
CA SER A 83 -5.57 4.87 -2.79
C SER A 83 -4.97 4.00 -3.89
N ASN A 84 -4.80 2.70 -3.62
CA ASN A 84 -4.34 1.70 -4.58
C ASN A 84 -5.47 0.88 -5.21
N ASP A 85 -6.72 1.08 -4.78
CA ASP A 85 -7.87 0.35 -5.30
C ASP A 85 -8.36 1.00 -6.60
N GLU A 86 -8.49 0.20 -7.66
CA GLU A 86 -9.01 0.63 -8.96
C GLU A 86 -10.41 1.24 -8.87
N LYS A 87 -11.20 0.87 -7.85
CA LYS A 87 -12.50 1.48 -7.57
C LYS A 87 -12.40 2.98 -7.30
N TYR A 88 -11.29 3.44 -6.72
CA TYR A 88 -11.09 4.82 -6.30
C TYR A 88 -10.02 5.56 -7.10
N LYS A 89 -9.69 5.07 -8.31
CA LYS A 89 -8.66 5.67 -9.18
C LYS A 89 -8.91 7.14 -9.56
N ASP A 90 -10.18 7.56 -9.55
CA ASP A 90 -10.61 8.93 -9.89
C ASP A 90 -10.60 9.86 -8.67
N VAL A 91 -10.29 9.33 -7.48
CA VAL A 91 -10.13 10.11 -6.24
C VAL A 91 -8.64 10.42 -6.05
N PHE A 92 -8.31 11.71 -5.94
CA PHE A 92 -6.96 12.13 -5.59
C PHE A 92 -6.78 12.09 -4.08
N PHE A 93 -5.93 11.18 -3.59
CA PHE A 93 -5.64 11.04 -2.16
C PHE A 93 -4.46 11.93 -1.78
N ALA A 94 -4.68 12.84 -0.84
CA ALA A 94 -3.67 13.77 -0.35
C ALA A 94 -3.64 13.80 1.18
N LYS A 95 -2.52 14.27 1.72
CA LYS A 95 -2.40 14.55 3.15
C LYS A 95 -1.63 15.84 3.39
N ILE A 96 -1.96 16.52 4.48
CA ILE A 96 -1.24 17.70 4.98
C ILE A 96 -0.91 17.49 6.46
N ASP A 97 0.28 17.92 6.86
CA ASP A 97 0.61 18.01 8.28
C ASP A 97 0.11 19.35 8.82
N VAL A 98 -0.71 19.30 9.87
CA VAL A 98 -1.32 20.50 10.45
C VAL A 98 -0.29 21.41 11.15
N ASP A 99 0.84 20.85 11.58
CA ASP A 99 1.92 21.60 12.21
C ASP A 99 2.82 22.28 11.15
N GLU A 100 2.95 21.69 9.96
CA GLU A 100 3.72 22.28 8.85
C GLU A 100 2.91 23.34 8.09
N LEU A 101 1.58 23.20 8.05
CA LEU A 101 0.66 24.10 7.34
C LEU A 101 -0.42 24.66 8.27
N PRO A 102 -0.05 25.50 9.26
CA PRO A 102 -0.99 26.02 10.26
C PRO A 102 -2.05 26.93 9.66
N ASP A 103 -1.70 27.78 8.69
CA ASP A 103 -2.63 28.71 8.05
C ASP A 103 -3.75 27.98 7.30
N ILE A 104 -3.39 26.94 6.53
CA ILE A 104 -4.35 26.09 5.82
C ILE A 104 -5.20 25.30 6.81
N SER A 105 -4.60 24.77 7.86
CA SER A 105 -5.32 24.02 8.90
C SER A 105 -6.34 24.89 9.63
N GLN A 106 -6.00 26.16 9.88
CA GLN A 106 -6.91 27.13 10.47
C GLN A 106 -8.04 27.50 9.50
N GLU A 107 -7.74 27.74 8.23
CA GLU A 107 -8.73 28.04 7.18
C GLU A 107 -9.74 26.88 7.01
N LEU A 108 -9.25 25.64 7.04
CA LEU A 108 -10.07 24.44 6.99
C LEU A 108 -10.83 24.17 8.30
N GLY A 109 -10.47 24.85 9.39
CA GLY A 109 -11.11 24.70 10.69
C GLY A 109 -10.81 23.35 11.37
N ILE A 110 -9.59 22.83 11.21
CA ILE A 110 -9.18 21.55 11.80
C ILE A 110 -9.15 21.66 13.33
N ARG A 111 -9.89 20.78 14.02
CA ARG A 111 -10.03 20.77 15.49
C ARG A 111 -9.57 19.46 16.14
N ALA A 112 -9.38 18.42 15.36
CA ALA A 112 -8.96 17.11 15.81
C ALA A 112 -8.25 16.36 14.67
N MET A 113 -7.37 15.42 15.03
CA MET A 113 -6.63 14.62 14.07
C MET A 113 -6.90 13.11 14.28
N PRO A 114 -7.03 12.33 13.20
CA PRO A 114 -7.12 12.81 11.82
C PRO A 114 -8.47 13.49 11.57
N THR A 115 -8.50 14.42 10.62
CA THR A 115 -9.75 14.88 9.99
C THR A 115 -9.62 14.67 8.49
N PHE A 116 -10.58 13.97 7.91
CA PHE A 116 -10.65 13.75 6.48
C PHE A 116 -11.64 14.74 5.85
N MET A 117 -11.26 15.37 4.75
CA MET A 117 -12.12 16.28 4.01
C MET A 117 -12.25 15.81 2.57
N LEU A 118 -13.49 15.75 2.10
CA LEU A 118 -13.80 15.47 0.70
C LEU A 118 -14.07 16.78 -0.02
N PHE A 119 -13.31 17.04 -1.07
CA PHE A 119 -13.55 18.13 -2.00
C PHE A 119 -14.07 17.60 -3.33
N LYS A 120 -15.04 18.30 -3.90
CA LYS A 120 -15.55 18.07 -5.26
C LYS A 120 -15.57 19.39 -6.02
N ASP A 121 -14.98 19.39 -7.21
CA ASP A 121 -14.96 20.56 -8.11
C ASP A 121 -14.46 21.85 -7.43
N GLY A 122 -13.49 21.71 -6.52
CA GLY A 122 -12.91 22.84 -5.78
C GLY A 122 -13.60 23.21 -4.46
N GLU A 123 -14.76 22.64 -4.16
CA GLU A 123 -15.56 22.96 -2.97
C GLU A 123 -15.57 21.82 -1.95
N LYS A 124 -15.66 22.16 -0.66
CA LYS A 124 -15.78 21.15 0.41
C LYS A 124 -17.16 20.50 0.35
N ALA A 125 -17.20 19.21 0.03
CA ALA A 125 -18.43 18.43 -0.09
C ALA A 125 -18.85 17.81 1.24
N ASP A 126 -17.91 17.23 1.99
CA ASP A 126 -18.18 16.55 3.27
C ASP A 126 -16.90 16.38 4.10
N GLU A 127 -17.04 16.01 5.37
CA GLU A 127 -15.91 15.77 6.28
C GLU A 127 -16.15 14.61 7.25
N LEU A 128 -15.06 14.02 7.72
CA LEU A 128 -15.05 13.00 8.76
C LEU A 128 -13.99 13.32 9.79
N VAL A 129 -14.40 13.52 11.03
CA VAL A 129 -13.49 13.73 12.16
C VAL A 129 -13.20 12.40 12.85
N GLY A 130 -11.92 12.11 13.06
CA GLY A 130 -11.42 10.94 13.78
C GLY A 130 -11.15 9.71 12.91
N ALA A 131 -10.43 8.75 13.48
CA ALA A 131 -10.06 7.51 12.80
C ALA A 131 -11.20 6.49 12.84
N ASN A 132 -12.14 6.59 11.90
CA ASN A 132 -13.24 5.64 11.72
C ASN A 132 -13.18 4.96 10.33
N PRO A 133 -12.71 3.70 10.25
CA PRO A 133 -12.58 2.95 8.99
C PRO A 133 -13.86 2.88 8.15
N ASN A 134 -15.01 2.58 8.78
CA ASN A 134 -16.26 2.38 8.05
C ASN A 134 -16.79 3.71 7.50
N ALA A 135 -16.72 4.77 8.31
CA ALA A 135 -17.14 6.10 7.87
C ALA A 135 -16.21 6.66 6.79
N LEU A 136 -14.92 6.33 6.84
CA LEU A 136 -13.94 6.74 5.82
C LEU A 136 -14.31 6.17 4.44
N VAL A 137 -14.69 4.88 4.37
CA VAL A 137 -15.17 4.28 3.10
C VAL A 137 -16.41 5.01 2.60
N GLY A 138 -17.38 5.27 3.47
CA GLY A 138 -18.59 6.03 3.09
C GLY A 138 -18.27 7.44 2.60
N LEU A 139 -17.28 8.11 3.18
CA LEU A 139 -16.81 9.42 2.72
C LEU A 139 -16.18 9.33 1.32
N ILE A 140 -15.33 8.33 1.07
CA ILE A 140 -14.70 8.12 -0.25
C ILE A 140 -15.77 7.86 -1.33
N GLU A 141 -16.76 7.02 -1.01
CA GLU A 141 -17.83 6.66 -1.94
C GLU A 141 -18.76 7.83 -2.28
N LYS A 142 -18.94 8.78 -1.36
CA LYS A 142 -19.61 10.06 -1.68
C LYS A 142 -18.84 10.89 -2.69
N GLY A 143 -17.54 10.63 -2.84
CA GLY A 143 -16.60 11.24 -3.79
C GLY A 143 -16.81 10.78 -5.23
N LEU A 144 -17.22 9.54 -5.43
CA LEU A 144 -17.52 8.98 -6.75
C LEU A 144 -18.78 9.63 -7.37
#